data_AF-A0A4Q5R0U5-F1
#
_entry.id   AF-A0A4Q5R0U5-F1
#
_cell.length_a   1.000
_cell.length_b   1.000
_cell.length_c   1.000
_cell.angle_alpha   90.00
_cell.angle_beta   90.00
_cell.angle_gamma   90.00
#
_symmetry.space_group_name_H-M   'P 1'
#
loop_
_entity.id
_entity.type
_entity.pdbx_description
1 polymer ?
#
loop_
_entity_poly.entity_id
_entity_poly.type
_entity_poly.pdbx_seq_one_letter_code
_entity_poly.pdbx_strand_id
1 'polypeptide(L)'
;MNLHVDNLLRGLLGMFFLIMVCFALSNNRRAINWKLVMIGVVAQICFALGVLKVNFVKIFFGWLSAKFVELINIGHKGIEFIFGNLADPSGHWAYIFAVQVLPNIIFFSALSAMLYYLGILQKIVFVFAWMLKKIGISGPESVSTAANIFLGQTEAPLMIRPFLDKMTRSEILCIMVGGMANTAGSVLAAYVGFLGGNDPDQQKYFALHMLSQSIMSAPAAIVVSKVLFPQTENVIRELHVPREKIGDNFLDAISLGTTDGMKLAVNVGAMLIVFTALMYLCNWILGSVGYWFS
;
A
#
# COMPACT_ATOMS: atom_id res chain seq x y z
N MET A 1 -32.65 6.16 5.97
CA MET A 1 -31.20 6.20 6.28
C MET A 1 -30.78 7.66 6.18
N ASN A 2 -30.88 8.42 7.28
CA ASN A 2 -30.45 9.81 7.31
C ASN A 2 -28.93 9.80 7.14
N LEU A 3 -28.43 10.12 5.95
CA LEU A 3 -27.07 10.61 5.81
C LEU A 3 -27.01 11.83 6.75
N HIS A 4 -26.34 11.70 7.90
CA HIS A 4 -26.05 12.86 8.72
C HIS A 4 -25.23 13.80 7.85
N VAL A 5 -25.90 14.80 7.28
CA VAL A 5 -25.33 15.76 6.33
C VAL A 5 -24.06 16.37 6.92
N ASP A 6 -24.02 16.52 8.24
CA ASP A 6 -22.87 16.93 9.04
C ASP A 6 -21.62 16.06 8.81
N ASN A 7 -21.75 14.73 8.79
CA ASN A 7 -20.60 13.83 8.58
C ASN A 7 -20.06 13.93 7.16
N LEU A 8 -20.96 14.09 6.19
CA LEU A 8 -20.58 14.22 4.78
C LEU A 8 -19.92 15.57 4.50
N LEU A 9 -20.45 16.65 5.08
CA LEU A 9 -19.84 17.99 5.07
C LEU A 9 -18.46 17.99 5.72
N ARG A 10 -18.31 17.36 6.90
CA ARG A 10 -17.01 17.22 7.59
C ARG A 10 -15.99 16.48 6.72
N GLY A 11 -16.40 15.39 6.07
CA GLY A 11 -15.54 14.65 5.15
C GLY A 11 -15.10 15.49 3.94
N LEU A 12 -16.01 16.22 3.31
CA LEU A 12 -15.70 17.13 2.20
C LEU A 12 -14.77 18.26 2.63
N LEU A 13 -15.03 18.87 3.80
CA LEU A 13 -14.19 19.92 4.37
C LEU A 13 -12.78 19.41 4.66
N GLY A 14 -12.66 18.20 5.21
CA GLY A 14 -11.36 17.55 5.42
C GLY A 14 -10.58 17.34 4.12
N MET A 15 -11.22 16.80 3.07
CA MET A 15 -10.57 16.64 1.76
C MET A 15 -10.15 17.98 1.15
N PHE A 16 -11.02 18.99 1.24
CA PHE A 16 -10.71 20.34 0.78
C PHE A 16 -9.52 20.94 1.54
N PHE A 17 -9.48 20.78 2.87
CA PHE A 17 -8.39 21.24 3.71
C PHE A 17 -7.06 20.58 3.32
N LEU A 18 -7.02 19.26 3.11
CA LEU A 18 -5.79 18.56 2.69
C LEU A 18 -5.28 19.07 1.32
N ILE A 19 -6.18 19.30 0.36
CA ILE A 19 -5.81 19.89 -0.93
C ILE A 19 -5.31 21.33 -0.75
N MET A 20 -5.92 22.11 0.16
CA MET A 20 -5.51 23.48 0.46
C MET A 20 -4.11 23.52 1.09
N VAL A 21 -3.79 22.59 2.00
CA VAL A 21 -2.43 22.44 2.55
C VAL A 21 -1.43 22.14 1.44
N CYS A 22 -1.74 21.20 0.53
CA CYS A 22 -0.89 20.91 -0.62
C CYS A 22 -0.72 22.13 -1.54
N PHE A 23 -1.80 22.90 -1.76
CA PHE A 23 -1.77 24.12 -2.57
C PHE A 23 -0.91 25.22 -1.93
N ALA A 24 -0.99 25.39 -0.60
CA ALA A 24 -0.20 26.35 0.15
C ALA A 24 1.30 26.02 0.04
N LEU A 25 1.66 24.74 0.13
CA LEU A 25 3.02 24.23 0.01
C LEU A 25 3.49 24.00 -1.45
N SER A 26 2.65 24.32 -2.44
CA SER A 26 2.96 24.08 -3.85
C SER A 26 4.10 24.95 -4.36
N ASN A 27 5.04 24.33 -5.08
CA ASN A 27 6.17 25.03 -5.71
C ASN A 27 5.73 25.98 -6.84
N ASN A 28 4.64 25.67 -7.56
CA ASN A 28 4.14 26.53 -8.63
C ASN A 28 2.61 26.44 -8.76
N ARG A 29 1.92 27.26 -7.97
CA ARG A 29 0.45 27.28 -7.88
C ARG A 29 -0.27 27.53 -9.22
N ARG A 30 0.38 28.20 -10.17
CA ARG A 30 -0.21 28.52 -11.49
C ARG A 30 -0.14 27.37 -12.47
N ALA A 31 0.80 26.44 -12.28
CA ALA A 31 0.98 25.28 -13.16
C ALA A 31 0.15 24.06 -12.74
N ILE A 32 -0.64 24.16 -11.66
CA ILE A 32 -1.46 23.05 -11.18
C ILE A 32 -2.51 22.69 -12.24
N ASN A 33 -2.48 21.44 -12.69
CA ASN A 33 -3.50 20.89 -13.58
C ASN A 33 -4.75 20.48 -12.78
N TRP A 34 -5.67 21.42 -12.58
CA TRP A 34 -6.91 21.19 -11.83
C TRP A 34 -7.81 20.12 -12.44
N LYS A 35 -7.74 19.90 -13.75
CA LYS A 35 -8.48 18.79 -14.39
C LYS A 35 -7.98 17.44 -13.88
N LEU A 36 -6.67 17.25 -13.79
CA LEU A 36 -6.05 16.03 -13.24
C LEU A 36 -6.41 15.86 -11.76
N VAL A 37 -6.34 16.93 -10.98
CA VAL A 37 -6.70 16.92 -9.55
C VAL A 37 -8.15 16.50 -9.35
N MET A 38 -9.09 17.11 -10.09
CA MET A 38 -10.51 16.78 -10.01
C MET A 38 -10.79 15.35 -10.46
N ILE A 39 -10.16 14.86 -11.54
CA ILE A 39 -10.30 13.47 -11.97
C ILE A 39 -9.81 12.51 -10.88
N GLY A 40 -8.67 12.79 -10.24
CA GLY A 40 -8.13 11.95 -9.18
C GLY A 40 -9.00 11.91 -7.92
N VAL A 41 -9.57 13.04 -7.51
CA VAL A 41 -10.52 13.11 -6.38
C VAL A 41 -11.82 12.37 -6.72
N VAL A 42 -12.38 12.63 -7.91
CA VAL A 42 -13.59 11.95 -8.37
C VAL A 42 -13.36 10.45 -8.51
N ALA A 43 -12.20 10.00 -9.00
CA ALA A 43 -11.87 8.58 -9.10
C ALA A 43 -11.89 7.89 -7.73
N GLN A 44 -11.35 8.52 -6.68
CA GLN A 44 -11.40 8.00 -5.31
C GLN A 44 -12.84 7.91 -4.77
N ILE A 45 -13.62 8.98 -4.95
CA ILE A 45 -15.02 9.02 -4.50
C ILE A 45 -15.85 7.96 -5.25
N CYS A 46 -15.70 7.87 -6.58
CA CYS A 46 -16.37 6.88 -7.41
C CYS A 46 -15.99 5.45 -7.00
N PHE A 47 -14.71 5.19 -6.74
CA PHE A 47 -14.26 3.88 -6.28
C PHE A 47 -14.84 3.53 -4.90
N ALA A 48 -14.79 4.47 -3.94
CA ALA A 48 -15.36 4.27 -2.61
C ALA A 48 -16.87 4.02 -2.66
N LEU A 49 -17.62 4.81 -3.43
CA LEU A 49 -19.05 4.60 -3.64
C LEU A 49 -19.33 3.28 -4.35
N GLY A 50 -18.48 2.89 -5.32
CA GLY A 50 -18.53 1.58 -5.96
C GLY A 50 -18.48 0.45 -4.94
N VAL A 51 -17.42 0.39 -4.14
CA VAL A 51 -17.22 -0.67 -3.14
C VAL A 51 -18.29 -0.65 -2.04
N LEU A 52 -18.77 0.53 -1.61
CA LEU A 52 -19.69 0.66 -0.48
C LEU A 52 -21.19 0.56 -0.86
N LYS A 53 -21.58 1.01 -2.05
CA LYS A 53 -22.99 1.16 -2.44
C LYS A 53 -23.40 0.27 -3.61
N VAL A 54 -22.49 -0.09 -4.51
CA VAL A 54 -22.84 -0.88 -5.69
C VAL A 54 -22.76 -2.37 -5.35
N ASN A 55 -23.91 -3.04 -5.27
CA ASN A 55 -24.02 -4.44 -4.82
C ASN A 55 -23.06 -5.38 -5.55
N PHE A 56 -22.97 -5.27 -6.88
CA PHE A 56 -22.06 -6.11 -7.67
C PHE A 56 -20.58 -5.91 -7.29
N VAL A 57 -20.15 -4.66 -7.12
CA VAL A 57 -18.77 -4.33 -6.72
C VAL A 57 -18.50 -4.79 -5.30
N LYS A 58 -19.45 -4.59 -4.38
CA LYS A 58 -19.36 -5.07 -3.00
C LYS A 58 -19.20 -6.60 -2.93
N ILE A 59 -19.97 -7.35 -3.73
CA ILE A 59 -19.86 -8.82 -3.81
C ILE A 59 -18.49 -9.22 -4.35
N PHE A 60 -18.01 -8.57 -5.42
CA PHE A 60 -16.69 -8.84 -5.98
C PHE A 60 -15.56 -8.58 -4.98
N PHE A 61 -15.56 -7.42 -4.31
CA PHE A 61 -14.55 -7.09 -3.32
C PHE A 61 -14.65 -7.95 -2.05
N GLY A 62 -15.85 -8.37 -1.66
CA GLY A 62 -16.04 -9.33 -0.58
C GLY A 62 -15.50 -10.72 -0.93
N TRP A 63 -15.70 -11.17 -2.18
CA TRP A 63 -15.06 -12.39 -2.68
C TRP A 63 -13.54 -12.27 -2.72
N LEU A 64 -13.02 -11.14 -3.20
CA LEU A 64 -11.59 -10.88 -3.28
C LEU A 64 -10.93 -10.85 -1.89
N SER A 65 -11.54 -10.18 -0.92
CA SER A 65 -11.03 -10.13 0.45
C SER A 65 -11.09 -11.51 1.13
N ALA A 66 -12.14 -12.30 0.90
CA ALA A 66 -12.21 -13.67 1.38
C ALA A 66 -11.09 -14.55 0.79
N LYS A 67 -10.80 -14.42 -0.51
CA LYS A 67 -9.68 -15.12 -1.14
C LYS A 67 -8.33 -14.67 -0.63
N PHE A 68 -8.19 -13.38 -0.30
CA PHE A 68 -6.97 -12.87 0.31
C PHE A 68 -6.75 -13.46 1.71
N VAL A 69 -7.79 -13.56 2.53
CA VAL A 69 -7.73 -14.22 3.85
C VAL A 69 -7.42 -15.72 3.72
N GLU A 70 -8.03 -16.41 2.75
CA GLU A 70 -7.70 -17.81 2.46
C GLU A 70 -6.21 -17.99 2.11
N LEU A 71 -5.65 -17.07 1.34
CA LEU A 71 -4.23 -17.06 0.99
C LEU A 71 -3.32 -16.84 2.21
N ILE A 72 -3.71 -15.96 3.14
CA ILE A 72 -3.01 -15.80 4.43
C ILE A 72 -3.02 -17.12 5.21
N ASN A 73 -4.17 -17.78 5.28
CA ASN A 73 -4.31 -19.06 5.99
C ASN A 73 -3.50 -20.19 5.33
N ILE A 74 -3.30 -20.17 4.01
CA ILE A 74 -2.37 -21.08 3.33
C ILE A 74 -0.93 -20.82 3.78
N GLY A 75 -0.52 -19.55 3.85
CA GLY A 75 0.79 -19.16 4.39
C GLY A 75 0.98 -19.61 5.84
N HIS A 76 -0.08 -19.53 6.65
CA HIS A 76 -0.06 -19.94 8.06
C HIS A 76 0.26 -21.43 8.25
N LYS A 77 -0.10 -22.31 7.31
CA LYS A 77 0.30 -23.73 7.36
C LYS A 77 1.83 -23.92 7.36
N GLY A 78 2.56 -23.05 6.67
CA GLY A 78 4.02 -23.04 6.71
C GLY A 78 4.58 -22.59 8.06
N ILE A 79 3.87 -21.68 8.73
CA ILE A 79 4.20 -21.20 10.08
C ILE A 79 3.95 -22.31 11.10
N GLU A 80 2.79 -22.97 11.04
CA GLU A 80 2.45 -24.13 11.89
C GLU A 80 3.47 -25.26 11.75
N PHE A 81 3.96 -25.52 10.52
CA PHE A 81 5.00 -26.52 10.29
C PHE A 81 6.32 -26.20 11.01
N ILE A 82 6.75 -24.94 11.01
CA ILE A 82 8.03 -24.52 11.64
C ILE A 82 7.89 -24.35 13.15
N PHE A 83 6.81 -23.72 13.61
CA PHE A 83 6.66 -23.26 14.99
C PHE A 83 5.68 -24.09 15.83
N GLY A 84 4.97 -25.04 15.24
CA GLY A 84 4.02 -25.91 15.93
C GLY A 84 3.00 -25.12 16.73
N ASN A 85 2.82 -25.49 18.00
CA ASN A 85 1.85 -24.87 18.90
C ASN A 85 2.12 -23.38 19.20
N LEU A 86 3.32 -22.84 18.91
CA LEU A 86 3.57 -21.39 19.04
C LEU A 86 2.85 -20.59 17.94
N ALA A 87 2.48 -21.24 16.83
CA ALA A 87 1.71 -20.61 15.78
C ALA A 87 0.22 -20.46 16.16
N ASP A 88 -0.28 -21.27 17.10
CA ASP A 88 -1.69 -21.26 17.51
C ASP A 88 -2.02 -20.02 18.37
N PRO A 89 -2.84 -19.08 17.85
CA PRO A 89 -3.23 -17.88 18.60
C PRO A 89 -4.21 -18.16 19.76
N SER A 90 -4.75 -19.38 19.85
CA SER A 90 -5.61 -19.83 20.95
C SER A 90 -4.83 -20.49 22.10
N GLY A 91 -3.51 -20.65 21.93
CA GLY A 91 -2.64 -21.23 22.94
C GLY A 91 -2.45 -20.35 24.18
N HIS A 92 -1.80 -20.90 25.20
CA HIS A 92 -1.55 -20.21 26.47
C HIS A 92 -0.72 -18.93 26.35
N TRP A 93 0.07 -18.80 25.28
CA TRP A 93 0.96 -17.67 25.04
C TRP A 93 0.30 -16.48 24.33
N ALA A 94 -1.01 -16.57 24.05
CA ALA A 94 -1.77 -15.59 23.27
C ALA A 94 -1.15 -15.32 21.88
N TYR A 95 -1.60 -14.25 21.22
CA TYR A 95 -1.17 -13.89 19.87
C TYR A 95 0.32 -13.44 19.85
N ILE A 96 1.22 -14.31 19.37
CA ILE A 96 2.65 -13.99 19.27
C ILE A 96 2.94 -13.32 17.92
N PHE A 97 3.04 -11.99 17.94
CA PHE A 97 3.30 -11.18 16.73
C PHE A 97 4.50 -11.69 15.91
N ALA A 98 5.62 -12.00 16.57
CA ALA A 98 6.84 -12.44 15.88
C ALA A 98 6.67 -13.77 15.13
N VAL A 99 5.76 -14.64 15.57
CA VAL A 99 5.52 -15.96 14.97
C VAL A 99 4.37 -15.89 13.96
N GLN A 100 3.31 -15.13 14.26
CA GLN A 100 2.08 -15.12 13.47
C GLN A 100 2.07 -14.06 12.38
N VAL A 101 2.85 -12.98 12.52
CA VAL A 101 2.82 -11.83 11.61
C VAL A 101 4.07 -11.76 10.74
N LEU A 102 5.26 -11.82 11.33
CA LEU A 102 6.51 -11.65 10.59
C LEU A 102 6.73 -12.70 9.49
N PRO A 103 6.43 -14.00 9.68
CA PRO A 103 6.60 -14.99 8.62
C PRO A 103 5.64 -14.80 7.44
N ASN A 104 4.47 -14.16 7.65
CA ASN A 104 3.57 -13.80 6.54
C ASN A 104 4.25 -12.83 5.57
N ILE A 105 5.08 -11.91 6.07
CA ILE A 105 5.87 -10.99 5.23
C ILE A 105 6.79 -11.79 4.29
N ILE A 106 7.44 -12.83 4.81
CA ILE A 106 8.33 -13.72 4.05
C ILE A 106 7.56 -14.45 2.95
N PHE A 107 6.43 -15.08 3.31
CA PHE A 107 5.58 -15.81 2.37
C PHE A 107 5.07 -14.91 1.24
N PHE A 108 4.52 -13.74 1.57
CA PHE A 108 4.00 -12.82 0.56
C PHE A 108 5.08 -12.17 -0.30
N SER A 109 6.30 -11.98 0.22
CA SER A 109 7.44 -11.52 -0.58
C SER A 109 7.87 -12.58 -1.60
N ALA A 110 7.98 -13.85 -1.16
CA ALA A 110 8.25 -14.98 -2.06
C ALA A 110 7.15 -15.15 -3.12
N LEU A 111 5.88 -15.04 -2.73
CA LEU A 111 4.74 -15.09 -3.64
C LEU A 111 4.77 -13.94 -4.65
N SER A 112 5.09 -12.73 -4.22
CA SER A 112 5.16 -11.56 -5.11
C SER A 112 6.28 -11.72 -6.13
N ALA A 113 7.46 -12.17 -5.71
CA ALA A 113 8.58 -12.48 -6.60
C ALA A 113 8.23 -13.59 -7.60
N MET A 114 7.52 -14.62 -7.16
CA MET A 114 7.01 -15.69 -8.04
C MET A 114 6.02 -15.15 -9.08
N LEU A 115 5.01 -14.38 -8.68
CA LEU A 115 4.04 -13.78 -9.60
C LEU A 115 4.69 -12.81 -10.59
N TYR A 116 5.77 -12.17 -10.15
CA TYR A 116 6.61 -11.33 -10.99
C TYR A 116 7.37 -12.15 -12.03
N TYR A 117 8.04 -13.24 -11.63
CA TYR A 117 8.72 -14.14 -12.57
C TYR A 117 7.78 -14.73 -13.62
N LEU A 118 6.55 -15.08 -13.22
CA LEU A 118 5.52 -15.65 -14.11
C LEU A 118 4.89 -14.62 -15.06
N GLY A 119 5.17 -13.32 -14.93
CA GLY A 119 4.57 -12.30 -15.78
C GLY A 119 3.14 -11.91 -15.38
N ILE A 120 2.60 -12.46 -14.28
CA ILE A 120 1.20 -12.22 -13.85
C ILE A 120 1.08 -10.81 -13.27
N LEU A 121 2.03 -10.43 -12.42
CA LEU A 121 2.01 -9.12 -11.76
C LEU A 121 2.14 -7.99 -12.79
N GLN A 122 2.99 -8.15 -13.80
CA GLN A 122 3.19 -7.18 -14.87
C GLN A 122 1.90 -6.95 -15.67
N LYS A 123 1.10 -8.01 -15.92
CA LYS A 123 -0.19 -7.88 -16.60
C LYS A 123 -1.18 -7.06 -15.77
N ILE A 124 -1.26 -7.33 -14.47
CA ILE A 124 -2.14 -6.60 -13.55
C ILE A 124 -1.70 -5.12 -13.48
N VAL A 125 -0.41 -4.87 -13.25
CA VAL A 125 0.16 -3.52 -13.20
C VAL A 125 -0.10 -2.77 -14.50
N PHE A 126 0.03 -3.40 -15.66
CA PHE A 126 -0.24 -2.76 -16.95
C PHE A 126 -1.69 -2.27 -17.07
N VAL A 127 -2.68 -3.04 -16.58
CA VAL A 127 -4.09 -2.64 -16.62
C VAL A 127 -4.31 -1.37 -15.77
N PHE A 128 -3.81 -1.36 -14.53
CA PHE A 128 -3.92 -0.19 -13.66
C PHE A 128 -3.13 1.00 -14.22
N ALA A 129 -1.92 0.78 -14.72
CA ALA A 129 -1.09 1.82 -15.31
C ALA A 129 -1.76 2.43 -16.55
N TRP A 130 -2.42 1.61 -17.37
CA TRP A 130 -3.20 2.10 -18.50
C TRP A 130 -4.40 2.96 -18.06
N MET A 131 -5.09 2.57 -16.98
CA MET A 131 -6.16 3.38 -16.39
C MET A 131 -5.64 4.72 -15.86
N LEU A 132 -4.53 4.70 -15.12
CA LEU A 132 -3.90 5.92 -14.57
C LEU A 132 -3.35 6.83 -15.68
N LYS A 133 -2.80 6.27 -16.75
CA LYS A 133 -2.35 7.04 -17.92
C LYS A 133 -3.48 7.84 -18.55
N LYS A 134 -4.73 7.35 -18.53
CA LYS A 134 -5.90 8.11 -18.99
C LYS A 134 -6.21 9.35 -18.13
N ILE A 135 -5.76 9.38 -16.88
CA ILE A 135 -5.86 10.56 -16.00
C ILE A 135 -4.91 11.68 -16.47
N GLY A 136 -3.87 11.34 -17.24
CA GLY A 136 -2.97 12.30 -17.91
C GLY A 136 -1.58 12.41 -17.30
N ILE A 137 -1.16 11.44 -16.48
CA ILE A 137 0.23 11.34 -15.98
C ILE A 137 1.13 10.59 -16.98
N SER A 138 2.44 10.64 -16.77
CA SER A 138 3.41 10.02 -17.68
C SER A 138 3.34 8.49 -17.66
N GLY A 139 3.94 7.86 -18.69
CA GLY A 139 3.97 6.40 -18.78
C GLY A 139 4.70 5.77 -17.59
N PRO A 140 5.96 6.14 -17.31
CA PRO A 140 6.70 5.65 -16.15
C PRO A 140 6.00 5.95 -14.80
N GLU A 141 5.44 7.15 -14.62
CA GLU A 141 4.65 7.46 -13.42
C GLU A 141 3.47 6.51 -13.24
N SER A 142 2.77 6.22 -14.34
CA SER A 142 1.61 5.33 -14.33
C SER A 142 1.99 3.92 -13.93
N VAL A 143 3.11 3.40 -14.46
CA VAL A 143 3.61 2.06 -14.14
C VAL A 143 4.03 1.99 -12.69
N SER A 144 4.81 2.95 -12.19
CA SER A 144 5.27 2.93 -10.80
C SER A 144 4.12 3.11 -9.81
N THR A 145 3.19 4.02 -10.08
CA THR A 145 2.03 4.25 -9.21
C THR A 145 1.08 3.04 -9.21
N ALA A 146 0.90 2.38 -10.35
CA ALA A 146 0.13 1.14 -10.44
C ALA A 146 0.83 -0.05 -9.76
N ALA A 147 2.16 -0.14 -9.90
CA ALA A 147 2.97 -1.14 -9.22
C ALA A 147 2.88 -1.00 -7.70
N ASN A 148 2.93 0.24 -7.19
CA ASN A 148 2.80 0.54 -5.77
C ASN A 148 1.49 0.02 -5.15
N ILE A 149 0.42 -0.23 -5.91
CA ILE A 149 -0.83 -0.83 -5.38
C ILE A 149 -0.57 -2.21 -4.76
N PHE A 150 0.42 -2.95 -5.29
CA PHE A 150 0.71 -4.33 -4.90
C PHE A 150 2.11 -4.48 -4.29
N LEU A 151 3.07 -3.73 -4.82
CA LEU A 151 4.49 -3.77 -4.46
C LEU A 151 4.84 -2.66 -3.47
N GLY A 152 5.91 -2.87 -2.70
CA GLY A 152 6.41 -1.86 -1.77
C GLY A 152 7.14 -0.70 -2.45
N GLN A 153 7.39 0.36 -1.67
CA GLN A 153 8.11 1.57 -2.09
C GLN A 153 9.51 1.32 -2.68
N THR A 154 10.17 0.20 -2.34
CA THR A 154 11.49 -0.19 -2.87
C THR A 154 11.40 -1.05 -4.13
N GLU A 155 10.27 -1.73 -4.35
CA GLU A 155 10.07 -2.69 -5.45
C GLU A 155 9.39 -2.04 -6.65
N ALA A 156 8.41 -1.16 -6.42
CA ALA A 156 7.69 -0.48 -7.48
C ALA A 156 8.58 0.41 -8.38
N PRO A 157 9.63 1.10 -7.89
CA PRO A 157 10.54 1.84 -8.75
C PRO A 157 11.43 0.96 -9.64
N LEU A 158 11.66 -0.31 -9.27
CA LEU A 158 12.43 -1.24 -10.10
C LEU A 158 11.74 -1.48 -11.45
N MET A 159 10.40 -1.43 -11.46
CA MET A 159 9.55 -1.53 -12.65
C MET A 159 9.78 -0.43 -13.68
N ILE A 160 10.46 0.64 -13.31
CA ILE A 160 10.71 1.79 -14.17
C ILE A 160 12.17 2.22 -14.14
N ARG A 161 13.06 1.35 -13.63
CA ARG A 161 14.49 1.63 -13.47
C ARG A 161 15.14 2.23 -14.74
N PRO A 162 14.86 1.75 -15.97
CA PRO A 162 15.46 2.34 -17.19
C PRO A 162 15.04 3.79 -17.48
N PHE A 163 13.96 4.26 -16.85
CA PHE A 163 13.39 5.58 -17.08
C PHE A 163 13.77 6.59 -16.00
N LEU A 164 14.21 6.15 -14.80
CA LEU A 164 14.43 7.02 -13.64
C LEU A 164 15.36 8.21 -13.94
N ASP A 165 16.46 7.99 -14.66
CA ASP A 165 17.44 9.04 -14.97
C ASP A 165 16.90 10.12 -15.93
N LYS A 166 15.80 9.82 -16.64
CA LYS A 166 15.18 10.72 -17.63
C LYS A 166 13.91 11.38 -17.09
N MET A 167 13.52 11.09 -15.85
CA MET A 167 12.30 11.59 -15.26
C MET A 167 12.50 12.99 -14.68
N THR A 168 11.47 13.81 -14.82
CA THR A 168 11.41 15.16 -14.28
C THR A 168 11.18 15.12 -12.77
N ARG A 169 11.46 16.22 -12.07
CA ARG A 169 11.32 16.28 -10.60
C ARG A 169 9.88 16.03 -10.13
N SER A 170 8.89 16.47 -10.89
CA SER A 170 7.47 16.20 -10.60
C SER A 170 7.16 14.71 -10.70
N GLU A 171 7.75 13.99 -11.66
CA GLU A 171 7.57 12.56 -11.82
C GLU A 171 8.25 11.76 -10.71
N ILE A 172 9.48 12.14 -10.33
CA ILE A 172 10.19 11.56 -9.19
C ILE A 172 9.40 11.78 -7.89
N LEU A 173 8.86 12.98 -7.66
CA LEU A 173 8.01 13.24 -6.49
C LEU A 173 6.77 12.34 -6.50
N CYS A 174 6.13 12.13 -7.66
CA CYS A 174 4.97 11.24 -7.75
C CYS A 174 5.32 9.80 -7.37
N ILE A 175 6.49 9.30 -7.78
CA ILE A 175 6.97 7.96 -7.40
C ILE A 175 7.18 7.88 -5.88
N MET A 176 7.85 8.86 -5.30
CA MET A 176 8.14 8.90 -3.86
C MET A 176 6.86 8.99 -3.03
N VAL A 177 5.95 9.90 -3.39
CA VAL A 177 4.64 10.04 -2.73
C VAL A 177 3.81 8.78 -2.91
N GLY A 178 3.81 8.17 -4.11
CA GLY A 178 3.12 6.92 -4.39
C GLY A 178 3.60 5.76 -3.52
N GLY A 179 4.92 5.63 -3.33
CA GLY A 179 5.51 4.63 -2.46
C GLY A 179 5.14 4.83 -0.98
N MET A 180 5.12 6.09 -0.52
CA MET A 180 4.77 6.44 0.87
C MET A 180 3.26 6.38 1.15
N ALA A 181 2.43 6.55 0.12
CA ALA A 181 0.97 6.56 0.24
C ALA A 181 0.36 5.15 0.32
N ASN A 182 1.13 4.09 0.04
CA ASN A 182 0.63 2.72 0.10
C ASN A 182 1.45 1.79 0.98
N THR A 183 0.83 0.68 1.36
CA THR A 183 1.47 -0.44 2.04
C THR A 183 1.71 -1.58 1.05
N ALA A 184 2.88 -2.22 1.12
CA ALA A 184 3.17 -3.41 0.32
C ALA A 184 2.20 -4.55 0.66
N GLY A 185 1.88 -5.41 -0.32
CA GLY A 185 1.01 -6.58 -0.09
C GLY A 185 1.50 -7.50 1.03
N SER A 186 2.81 -7.61 1.22
CA SER A 186 3.45 -8.39 2.29
C SER A 186 3.13 -7.86 3.70
N VAL A 187 3.11 -6.54 3.86
CA VAL A 187 2.79 -5.88 5.13
C VAL A 187 1.27 -5.76 5.32
N LEU A 188 0.50 -5.69 4.23
CA LEU A 188 -0.96 -5.74 4.27
C LEU A 188 -1.46 -7.04 4.92
N ALA A 189 -0.90 -8.20 4.52
CA ALA A 189 -1.22 -9.48 5.13
C ALA A 189 -0.94 -9.52 6.64
N ALA A 190 0.19 -8.91 7.05
CA ALA A 190 0.55 -8.75 8.45
C ALA A 190 -0.50 -7.95 9.23
N TYR A 191 -0.96 -6.82 8.70
CA TYR A 191 -2.00 -6.00 9.33
C TYR A 191 -3.37 -6.69 9.38
N VAL A 192 -3.76 -7.40 8.32
CA VAL A 192 -5.01 -8.18 8.31
C VAL A 192 -4.98 -9.27 9.38
N GLY A 193 -3.87 -10.01 9.49
CA GLY A 193 -3.71 -11.04 10.51
C GLY A 193 -3.71 -10.47 11.93
N PHE A 194 -3.05 -9.33 12.15
CA PHE A 194 -2.98 -8.69 13.46
C PHE A 194 -4.31 -8.05 13.89
N LEU A 195 -4.92 -7.24 13.03
CA LEU A 195 -6.15 -6.49 13.34
C LEU A 195 -7.39 -7.39 13.35
N GLY A 196 -7.44 -8.39 12.45
CA GLY A 196 -8.53 -9.35 12.40
C GLY A 196 -8.44 -10.44 13.48
N GLY A 197 -7.25 -10.65 14.07
CA GLY A 197 -7.02 -11.67 15.07
C GLY A 197 -7.52 -13.04 14.59
N ASN A 198 -8.33 -13.70 15.43
CA ASN A 198 -8.88 -15.03 15.14
C ASN A 198 -10.28 -14.99 14.51
N ASP A 199 -10.85 -13.82 14.27
CA ASP A 199 -12.19 -13.68 13.70
C ASP A 199 -12.09 -13.54 12.16
N PRO A 200 -12.54 -14.57 11.39
CA PRO A 200 -12.48 -14.53 9.93
C PRO A 200 -13.27 -13.38 9.32
N ASP A 201 -14.35 -12.92 9.97
CA ASP A 201 -15.16 -11.83 9.44
C ASP A 201 -14.49 -10.46 9.68
N GLN A 202 -13.77 -10.29 10.79
CA GLN A 202 -12.90 -9.14 11.00
C GLN A 202 -11.72 -9.13 10.02
N GLN A 203 -11.08 -10.28 9.79
CA GLN A 203 -10.01 -10.39 8.79
C GLN A 203 -10.51 -10.00 7.39
N LYS A 204 -11.70 -10.48 6.97
CA LYS A 204 -12.31 -10.08 5.69
C LYS A 204 -12.63 -8.58 5.64
N TYR A 205 -13.09 -8.01 6.76
CA TYR A 205 -13.38 -6.58 6.88
C TYR A 205 -12.10 -5.75 6.69
N PHE A 206 -11.04 -6.03 7.45
CA PHE A 206 -9.76 -5.33 7.30
C PHE A 206 -9.14 -5.57 5.92
N ALA A 207 -9.17 -6.80 5.40
CA ALA A 207 -8.68 -7.09 4.06
C ALA A 207 -9.41 -6.27 2.99
N LEU A 208 -10.74 -6.17 3.06
CA LEU A 208 -11.52 -5.34 2.13
C LEU A 208 -11.10 -3.87 2.21
N HIS A 209 -10.97 -3.33 3.43
CA HIS A 209 -10.59 -1.93 3.62
C HIS A 209 -9.16 -1.65 3.16
N MET A 210 -8.21 -2.54 3.43
CA MET A 210 -6.81 -2.36 3.00
C MET A 210 -6.64 -2.53 1.50
N LEU A 211 -7.28 -3.53 0.88
CA LEU A 211 -7.27 -3.68 -0.58
C LEU A 211 -7.89 -2.46 -1.27
N SER A 212 -8.98 -1.93 -0.71
CA SER A 212 -9.63 -0.72 -1.22
C SER A 212 -8.72 0.50 -1.07
N GLN A 213 -8.08 0.65 0.10
CA GLN A 213 -7.11 1.70 0.37
C GLN A 213 -5.94 1.65 -0.60
N SER A 214 -5.40 0.46 -0.92
CA SER A 214 -4.27 0.32 -1.83
C SER A 214 -4.60 0.73 -3.26
N ILE A 215 -5.83 0.53 -3.72
CA ILE A 215 -6.27 1.02 -5.04
C ILE A 215 -6.52 2.53 -5.01
N MET A 216 -7.11 3.05 -3.92
CA MET A 216 -7.40 4.48 -3.77
C MET A 216 -6.15 5.34 -3.55
N SER A 217 -5.08 4.80 -3.00
CA SER A 217 -3.83 5.53 -2.76
C SER A 217 -3.14 5.95 -4.06
N ALA A 218 -3.29 5.20 -5.15
CA ALA A 218 -2.73 5.56 -6.45
C ALA A 218 -3.23 6.93 -6.98
N PRO A 219 -4.54 7.17 -7.18
CA PRO A 219 -5.03 8.49 -7.56
C PRO A 219 -4.82 9.55 -6.46
N ALA A 220 -4.83 9.17 -5.17
CA ALA A 220 -4.55 10.11 -4.09
C ALA A 220 -3.10 10.64 -4.14
N ALA A 221 -2.13 9.76 -4.36
CA ALA A 221 -0.73 10.10 -4.50
C ALA A 221 -0.48 11.01 -5.70
N ILE A 222 -1.15 10.74 -6.83
CA ILE A 222 -1.11 11.60 -8.02
C ILE A 222 -1.66 13.00 -7.71
N VAL A 223 -2.79 13.09 -7.02
CA VAL A 223 -3.38 14.39 -6.65
C VAL A 223 -2.40 15.17 -5.76
N VAL A 224 -1.91 14.56 -4.69
CA VAL A 224 -1.00 15.22 -3.74
C VAL A 224 0.30 15.65 -4.41
N SER A 225 0.93 14.75 -5.18
CA SER A 225 2.21 15.04 -5.84
C SER A 225 2.08 16.13 -6.89
N LYS A 226 1.02 16.12 -7.72
CA LYS A 226 0.82 17.10 -8.79
C LYS A 226 0.28 18.45 -8.30
N VAL A 227 -0.29 18.52 -7.10
CA VAL A 227 -0.56 19.80 -6.44
C VAL A 227 0.73 20.37 -5.84
N LEU A 228 1.52 19.56 -5.11
CA LEU A 228 2.76 20.01 -4.47
C LEU A 228 3.82 20.43 -5.49
N PHE A 229 4.01 19.65 -6.54
CA PHE A 229 5.00 19.91 -7.58
C PHE A 229 4.41 19.61 -8.97
N PRO A 230 3.73 20.60 -9.59
CA PRO A 230 3.07 20.40 -10.88
C PRO A 230 4.05 20.09 -12.02
N GLN A 231 3.58 19.33 -13.01
CA GLN A 231 4.36 18.99 -14.20
C GLN A 231 4.41 20.19 -15.16
N THR A 232 5.60 20.71 -15.41
CA THR A 232 5.84 21.79 -16.39
C THR A 232 6.67 21.35 -17.60
N GLU A 233 7.47 20.31 -17.42
CA GLU A 233 8.39 19.78 -18.43
C GLU A 233 7.72 18.68 -19.26
N ASN A 234 8.24 18.44 -20.46
CA ASN A 234 7.78 17.35 -21.32
C ASN A 234 8.11 15.99 -20.71
N VAL A 235 7.19 15.04 -20.85
CA VAL A 235 7.29 13.71 -20.23
C VAL A 235 7.21 12.58 -21.25
N ILE A 236 7.78 11.44 -20.88
CA ILE A 236 7.68 10.21 -21.66
C ILE A 236 6.25 9.68 -21.54
N ARG A 237 5.52 9.68 -22.66
CA ARG A 237 4.14 9.18 -22.72
C ARG A 237 4.04 7.69 -22.99
N GLU A 238 5.11 7.05 -23.45
CA GLU A 238 5.11 5.63 -23.76
C GLU A 238 4.92 4.80 -22.49
N LEU A 239 3.99 3.85 -22.55
CA LEU A 239 3.72 2.96 -21.42
C LEU A 239 4.49 1.66 -21.65
N HIS A 240 5.62 1.52 -20.98
CA HIS A 240 6.46 0.32 -21.06
C HIS A 240 6.62 -0.28 -19.67
N VAL A 241 6.25 -1.55 -19.53
CA VAL A 241 6.50 -2.35 -18.33
C VAL A 241 7.64 -3.31 -18.68
N PRO A 242 8.85 -3.12 -18.12
CA PRO A 242 9.96 -4.03 -18.33
C PRO A 242 9.56 -5.46 -18.00
N ARG A 243 10.05 -6.40 -18.82
CA ARG A 243 9.86 -7.84 -18.61
C ARG A 243 11.09 -8.50 -17.98
N GLU A 244 11.95 -7.70 -17.34
CA GLU A 244 13.07 -8.25 -16.58
C GLU A 244 12.52 -9.24 -15.55
N LYS A 245 13.11 -10.45 -15.54
CA LYS A 245 12.70 -11.52 -14.64
C LYS A 245 13.49 -11.41 -13.34
N ILE A 246 12.84 -11.70 -12.22
CA ILE A 246 13.54 -11.93 -10.95
C ILE A 246 13.93 -13.41 -10.92
N GLY A 247 15.23 -13.69 -10.92
CA GLY A 247 15.76 -15.06 -10.91
C GLY A 247 15.76 -15.75 -12.27
N ASP A 248 16.56 -16.81 -12.37
CA ASP A 248 16.76 -17.57 -13.61
C ASP A 248 15.60 -18.56 -13.85
N ASN A 249 15.07 -19.13 -12.77
CA ASN A 249 13.98 -20.10 -12.80
C ASN A 249 12.94 -19.84 -11.70
N PHE A 250 11.82 -20.57 -11.76
CA PHE A 250 10.71 -20.41 -10.83
C PHE A 250 11.11 -20.59 -9.35
N LEU A 251 11.98 -21.57 -9.04
CA LEU A 251 12.44 -21.81 -7.67
C LEU A 251 13.44 -20.76 -7.20
N ASP A 252 14.27 -20.27 -8.11
CA ASP A 252 15.20 -19.18 -7.84
C ASP A 252 14.46 -17.87 -7.51
N ALA A 253 13.41 -17.54 -8.28
CA ALA A 253 12.54 -16.38 -8.00
C ALA A 253 11.91 -16.44 -6.60
N ILE A 254 11.42 -17.62 -6.19
CA ILE A 254 10.86 -17.86 -4.85
C ILE A 254 11.95 -17.70 -3.78
N SER A 255 13.15 -18.21 -4.03
CA SER A 255 14.27 -18.16 -3.07
C SER A 255 14.79 -16.74 -2.85
N LEU A 256 14.91 -15.95 -3.92
CA LEU A 256 15.25 -14.54 -3.87
C LEU A 256 14.17 -13.74 -3.09
N GLY A 257 12.90 -13.91 -3.45
CA GLY A 257 11.80 -13.26 -2.73
C GLY A 257 11.71 -13.67 -1.26
N THR A 258 12.00 -14.93 -0.93
CA THR A 258 12.06 -15.40 0.46
C THR A 258 13.18 -14.69 1.23
N THR A 259 14.35 -14.52 0.62
CA THR A 259 15.50 -13.84 1.25
C THR A 259 15.22 -12.35 1.48
N ASP A 260 14.62 -11.68 0.51
CA ASP A 260 14.24 -10.27 0.64
C ASP A 260 13.13 -10.08 1.68
N GLY A 261 12.12 -10.95 1.67
CA GLY A 261 11.08 -11.00 2.69
C GLY A 261 11.62 -11.25 4.10
N MET A 262 12.63 -12.10 4.25
CA MET A 262 13.29 -12.36 5.54
C MET A 262 13.99 -11.11 6.07
N LYS A 263 14.78 -10.41 5.24
CA LYS A 263 15.42 -9.15 5.63
C LYS A 263 14.38 -8.11 6.04
N LEU A 264 13.29 -8.01 5.28
CA LEU A 264 12.19 -7.10 5.60
C LEU A 264 11.54 -7.46 6.95
N ALA A 265 11.21 -8.73 7.18
CA ALA A 265 10.59 -9.20 8.42
C ALA A 265 11.47 -8.94 9.66
N VAL A 266 12.78 -9.21 9.56
CA VAL A 266 13.75 -8.93 10.63
C VAL A 266 13.84 -7.43 10.91
N ASN A 267 13.92 -6.61 9.86
CA ASN A 267 13.96 -5.15 10.00
C ASN A 267 12.69 -4.62 10.67
N VAL A 268 11.50 -5.10 10.27
CA VAL A 268 10.22 -4.72 10.89
C VAL A 268 10.20 -5.12 12.36
N GLY A 269 10.57 -6.36 12.70
CA GLY A 269 10.62 -6.83 14.08
C GLY A 269 11.57 -6.01 14.95
N ALA A 270 12.79 -5.75 14.47
CA ALA A 270 13.78 -4.94 15.18
C ALA A 270 13.30 -3.49 15.38
N MET A 271 12.73 -2.87 14.34
CA MET A 271 12.19 -1.51 14.43
C MET A 271 11.05 -1.43 15.45
N LEU A 272 10.13 -2.40 15.46
CA LEU A 272 9.02 -2.42 16.44
C LEU A 272 9.55 -2.49 17.88
N ILE A 273 10.57 -3.32 18.16
CA ILE A 273 11.18 -3.40 19.49
C ILE A 273 11.77 -2.04 19.89
N VAL A 274 12.60 -1.45 19.04
CA VAL A 274 13.31 -0.19 19.32
C VAL A 274 12.33 0.98 19.46
N PHE A 275 11.42 1.17 18.52
CA PHE A 275 10.47 2.28 18.55
C PHE A 275 9.49 2.15 19.72
N THR A 276 9.03 0.94 20.06
CA THR A 276 8.19 0.74 21.24
C THR A 276 8.94 1.12 22.52
N ALA A 277 10.17 0.65 22.68
CA ALA A 277 11.01 1.01 23.84
C ALA A 277 11.26 2.52 23.93
N LEU A 278 11.54 3.19 22.80
CA LEU A 278 11.70 4.64 22.74
C LEU A 278 10.40 5.38 23.11
N MET A 279 9.23 4.89 22.70
CA MET A 279 7.96 5.48 23.14
C MET A 279 7.78 5.36 24.65
N TYR A 280 8.08 4.22 25.26
CA TYR A 280 8.02 4.07 26.72
C TYR A 280 9.01 4.99 27.43
N LEU A 281 10.22 5.16 26.90
CA LEU A 281 11.21 6.10 27.41
C LEU A 281 10.66 7.54 27.36
N CYS A 282 10.11 7.95 26.22
CA CYS A 282 9.49 9.27 26.07
C CYS A 282 8.32 9.47 27.05
N ASN A 283 7.45 8.46 27.20
CA ASN A 283 6.34 8.50 28.16
C ASN A 283 6.83 8.63 29.60
N TRP A 284 7.92 7.94 29.95
CA TRP A 284 8.52 8.06 31.27
C TRP A 284 9.10 9.46 31.52
N ILE A 285 9.83 10.03 30.55
CA ILE A 285 10.38 11.39 30.65
C ILE A 285 9.23 12.42 30.76
N LEU A 286 8.29 12.40 29.83
CA LEU A 286 7.19 13.36 29.77
C LEU A 286 6.23 13.20 30.96
N GLY A 287 5.96 11.97 31.39
CA GLY A 287 5.15 11.68 32.57
C GLY A 287 5.82 12.21 33.83
N SER A 288 7.14 12.00 33.99
CA SER A 288 7.91 12.57 35.10
C SER A 288 7.82 14.10 35.10
N VAL A 289 8.06 14.75 33.96
CA VAL A 289 7.92 16.20 33.83
C VAL A 289 6.49 16.65 34.17
N GLY A 290 5.46 15.94 33.72
CA GLY A 290 4.06 16.21 34.04
C GLY A 290 3.76 16.14 35.53
N TYR A 291 4.30 15.16 36.26
CA TYR A 291 4.18 15.06 37.72
C TYR A 291 4.85 16.22 38.46
N TRP A 292 5.90 16.82 37.89
CA TRP A 292 6.54 18.00 38.50
C TRP A 292 5.71 19.29 38.35
N PHE A 293 4.83 19.34 37.34
CA PHE A 293 3.96 20.49 37.06
C PHE A 293 2.52 20.32 37.56
N SER A 294 2.17 19.15 38.12
CA SER A 294 0.87 18.87 38.75
C SER A 294 0.93 18.99 40.27
#